data_AF-A0A3N2FC26-F1
#
_entry.id   AF-A0A3N2FC26-F1
#
_cell.length_a   1.000
_cell.length_b   1.000
_cell.length_c   1.000
_cell.angle_alpha   90.00
_cell.angle_beta   90.00
_cell.angle_gamma   90.00
#
_symmetry.space_group_name_H-M   'P 1'
#
loop_
_entity.id
_entity.type
_entity.pdbx_description
1 polymer ?
#
loop_
_entity_poly.entity_id
_entity_poly.type
_entity_poly.pdbx_seq_one_letter_code
_entity_poly.pdbx_strand_id
1 'polypeptide(L)'
;MGKQRRQPSFSEIVDAVKSSPQVVPPEPTEPGIYPDGTVLAPDRRRYVMATTDISSDYARAAGAGGAIAAWDPCGCGGFCGLTWFDEADVARMAASGRPTIRRTKRAHGSISEYRSDDGRIVLLVEGDVRWGEFFA
;
A
#
# COMPACT_ATOMS: atom_id res chain seq x y z
N MET A 1 54.00 -21.25 -16.87
CA MET A 1 53.05 -21.94 -15.97
C MET A 1 52.00 -20.93 -15.51
N GLY A 2 50.77 -21.00 -16.05
CA GLY A 2 49.69 -20.10 -15.66
C GLY A 2 49.05 -20.56 -14.34
N LYS A 3 48.99 -19.68 -13.34
CA LYS A 3 48.30 -19.95 -12.08
C LYS A 3 46.80 -20.07 -12.34
N GLN A 4 46.26 -21.28 -12.19
CA GLN A 4 44.81 -21.53 -12.19
C GLN A 4 44.19 -20.79 -10.99
N ARG A 5 43.33 -19.80 -11.26
CA ARG A 5 42.51 -19.16 -10.22
C ARG A 5 41.52 -20.21 -9.70
N ARG A 6 41.64 -20.58 -8.42
CA ARG A 6 40.63 -21.40 -7.74
C ARG A 6 39.30 -20.66 -7.73
N GLN A 7 38.23 -21.37 -8.08
CA GLN A 7 36.88 -20.85 -7.87
C GLN A 7 36.58 -20.81 -6.36
N PRO A 8 35.90 -19.76 -5.87
CA PRO A 8 35.53 -19.66 -4.47
C PRO A 8 34.53 -20.77 -4.12
N SER A 9 34.67 -21.28 -2.90
CA SER A 9 33.74 -22.23 -2.31
C SER A 9 32.39 -21.57 -2.02
N PHE A 10 31.35 -22.39 -1.85
CA PHE A 10 30.02 -21.91 -1.47
C PHE A 10 30.04 -21.12 -0.15
N SER A 11 30.86 -21.54 0.81
CA SER A 11 31.05 -20.84 2.09
C SER A 11 31.62 -19.43 1.90
N GLU A 12 32.66 -19.29 1.06
CA GLU A 12 33.25 -17.98 0.72
C GLU A 12 32.26 -17.08 -0.02
N ILE A 13 31.37 -17.65 -0.84
CA ILE A 13 30.28 -16.91 -1.50
C ILE A 13 29.26 -16.44 -0.47
N VAL A 14 28.83 -17.28 0.47
CA VAL A 14 27.87 -16.92 1.52
C VAL A 14 28.43 -15.85 2.44
N ASP A 15 29.70 -15.97 2.85
CA ASP A 15 30.35 -14.97 3.70
C ASP A 15 30.55 -13.65 2.95
N ALA A 16 30.87 -13.68 1.66
CA ALA A 16 30.93 -12.48 0.82
C ALA A 16 29.55 -11.81 0.66
N VAL A 17 28.47 -12.58 0.52
CA VAL A 17 27.09 -12.05 0.46
C VAL A 17 26.69 -11.43 1.80
N LYS A 18 26.98 -12.09 2.93
CA LYS A 18 26.71 -11.55 4.27
C LYS A 18 27.51 -10.30 4.60
N SER A 19 28.74 -10.22 4.08
CA SER A 19 29.65 -9.08 4.31
C SER A 19 29.49 -7.96 3.29
N SER A 20 28.66 -8.17 2.27
CA SER A 20 28.35 -7.12 1.31
C SER A 20 27.58 -6.02 2.03
N PRO A 21 27.98 -4.75 1.91
CA PRO A 21 27.21 -3.63 2.44
C PRO A 21 25.78 -3.77 1.93
N GLN A 22 24.80 -3.79 2.84
CA GLN A 22 23.42 -3.69 2.43
C GLN A 22 23.28 -2.39 1.65
N VAL A 23 23.05 -2.49 0.35
CA VAL A 23 22.68 -1.34 -0.47
C VAL A 23 21.35 -0.89 0.12
N VAL A 24 21.39 0.19 0.90
CA VAL A 24 20.18 0.84 1.39
C VAL A 24 19.40 1.21 0.13
N PRO A 25 18.19 0.66 -0.07
CA PRO A 25 17.38 1.02 -1.22
C PRO A 25 17.22 2.55 -1.22
N PRO A 26 17.31 3.20 -2.39
CA PRO A 26 17.07 4.63 -2.47
C PRO A 26 15.72 4.95 -1.87
N GLU A 27 15.62 6.10 -1.18
CA GLU A 27 14.37 6.47 -0.55
C GLU A 27 13.25 6.54 -1.61
N PRO A 28 12.06 6.03 -1.28
CA PRO A 28 10.90 6.11 -2.16
C PRO A 28 10.60 7.57 -2.53
N THR A 29 10.49 7.87 -3.83
CA THR A 29 10.28 9.24 -4.34
C THR A 29 8.92 9.44 -5.00
N GLU A 30 8.24 8.37 -5.41
CA GLU A 30 6.95 8.43 -6.11
C GLU A 30 5.82 7.88 -5.24
N PRO A 31 4.59 8.40 -5.34
CA PRO A 31 3.46 7.85 -4.60
C PRO A 31 3.19 6.39 -4.98
N GLY A 32 2.95 5.52 -4.00
CA GLY A 32 2.77 4.09 -4.25
C GLY A 32 2.88 3.22 -2.99
N ILE A 33 2.73 1.91 -3.18
CA ILE A 33 3.00 0.88 -2.18
C ILE A 33 4.40 0.33 -2.40
N TYR A 34 5.15 0.18 -1.31
CA TYR A 34 6.55 -0.26 -1.33
C TYR A 34 6.74 -1.70 -0.83
N PRO A 35 7.87 -2.35 -1.14
CA PRO A 35 8.13 -3.74 -0.76
C PRO A 35 8.10 -4.02 0.75
N ASP A 36 8.32 -3.00 1.57
CA ASP A 36 8.22 -3.06 3.03
C ASP A 36 6.78 -2.91 3.55
N GLY A 37 5.80 -2.78 2.65
CA GLY A 37 4.40 -2.56 2.96
C GLY A 37 4.07 -1.13 3.35
N THR A 38 5.00 -0.18 3.20
CA THR A 38 4.70 1.24 3.41
C THR A 38 3.97 1.83 2.21
N VAL A 39 3.15 2.83 2.49
CA VAL A 39 2.47 3.64 1.48
C VAL A 39 3.08 5.04 1.50
N LEU A 40 3.57 5.52 0.35
CA LEU A 40 3.90 6.93 0.15
C LEU A 40 2.73 7.59 -0.57
N ALA A 41 2.08 8.56 0.05
CA ALA A 41 0.98 9.28 -0.58
C ALA A 41 1.47 10.48 -1.40
N PRO A 42 0.61 11.12 -2.24
CA PRO A 42 0.96 12.28 -3.05
C PRO A 42 1.46 13.49 -2.26
N ASP A 43 1.08 13.59 -0.98
CA ASP A 43 1.57 14.61 -0.05
C ASP A 43 3.00 14.32 0.50
N ARG A 44 3.66 13.28 -0.01
CA ARG A 44 4.98 12.77 0.39
C ARG A 44 5.05 12.27 1.83
N ARG A 45 3.92 11.97 2.45
CA ARG A 45 3.90 11.32 3.76
C ARG A 45 3.94 9.81 3.62
N ARG A 46 4.68 9.19 4.54
CA ARG A 46 4.73 7.75 4.71
C ARG A 46 3.63 7.31 5.66
N TYR A 47 2.98 6.22 5.30
CA TYR A 47 1.96 5.57 6.12
C TYR A 47 2.31 4.10 6.26
N VAL A 48 2.13 3.58 7.48
CA VAL A 48 2.30 2.17 7.80
C VAL A 48 0.93 1.53 8.00
N MET A 49 0.81 0.26 7.61
CA MET A 49 -0.44 -0.47 7.79
C MET A 49 -0.77 -0.59 9.28
N ALA A 50 -1.94 -0.08 9.66
CA ALA A 50 -2.42 -0.11 11.04
C ALA A 50 -3.43 -1.26 11.24
N THR A 51 -4.33 -1.46 10.28
CA THR A 51 -5.38 -2.49 10.37
C THR A 51 -5.80 -2.92 8.97
N THR A 52 -5.92 -4.23 8.76
CA THR A 52 -6.45 -4.80 7.52
C THR A 52 -7.95 -5.05 7.62
N ASP A 53 -8.64 -5.10 6.49
CA ASP A 53 -10.05 -5.52 6.40
C ASP A 53 -11.00 -4.73 7.32
N ILE A 54 -10.84 -3.42 7.38
CA ILE A 54 -11.70 -2.55 8.18
C ILE A 54 -13.17 -2.63 7.71
N SER A 55 -14.09 -2.37 8.63
CA SER A 55 -15.53 -2.41 8.32
C SER A 55 -15.96 -1.22 7.47
N SER A 56 -17.06 -1.38 6.72
CA SER A 56 -17.66 -0.27 5.96
C SER A 56 -18.01 0.93 6.83
N ASP A 57 -18.45 0.70 8.06
CA ASP A 57 -18.84 1.75 9.01
C ASP A 57 -17.62 2.57 9.42
N TYR A 58 -16.52 1.87 9.71
CA TYR A 58 -15.27 2.49 10.08
C TYR A 58 -14.65 3.24 8.90
N ALA A 59 -14.64 2.65 7.70
CA ALA A 59 -14.16 3.32 6.49
C ALA A 59 -14.92 4.63 6.25
N ARG A 60 -16.26 4.60 6.35
CA ARG A 60 -17.09 5.82 6.25
C ARG A 60 -16.72 6.85 7.31
N ALA A 61 -16.56 6.42 8.57
CA ALA A 61 -16.22 7.33 9.67
C ALA A 61 -14.83 7.97 9.47
N ALA A 62 -13.84 7.18 9.05
CA ALA A 62 -12.50 7.68 8.73
C ALA A 62 -12.54 8.69 7.58
N GLY A 63 -13.30 8.39 6.51
CA GLY A 63 -13.49 9.33 5.40
C GLY A 63 -14.15 10.64 5.81
N ALA A 64 -15.19 10.58 6.65
CA ALA A 64 -15.80 11.78 7.23
C ALA A 64 -14.86 12.53 8.20
N GLY A 65 -13.85 11.85 8.75
CA GLY A 65 -12.83 12.40 9.63
C GLY A 65 -11.60 12.99 8.92
N GLY A 66 -11.61 13.07 7.59
CA GLY A 66 -10.51 13.64 6.81
C GLY A 66 -9.44 12.64 6.37
N ALA A 67 -9.79 11.35 6.23
CA ALA A 67 -8.91 10.39 5.57
C ALA A 67 -8.79 10.69 4.06
N ILE A 68 -7.63 10.37 3.48
CA ILE A 68 -7.47 10.24 2.02
C ILE A 68 -7.61 8.77 1.61
N ALA A 69 -7.74 8.49 0.32
CA ALA A 69 -7.87 7.11 -0.17
C ALA A 69 -6.97 6.83 -1.38
N ALA A 70 -6.50 5.59 -1.47
CA ALA A 70 -5.85 5.04 -2.64
C ALA A 70 -6.65 3.83 -3.11
N TRP A 71 -7.00 3.77 -4.38
CA TRP A 71 -7.74 2.66 -4.97
C TRP A 71 -6.85 1.84 -5.90
N ASP A 72 -6.72 0.54 -5.57
CA ASP A 72 -6.15 -0.50 -6.42
C ASP A 72 -7.30 -1.35 -7.00
N PRO A 73 -7.73 -1.07 -8.25
CA PRO A 73 -8.83 -1.82 -8.87
C PRO A 73 -8.47 -3.30 -9.13
N CYS A 74 -7.17 -3.62 -9.25
CA CYS A 74 -6.71 -4.98 -9.53
C CYS A 74 -6.48 -5.80 -8.25
N GLY A 75 -6.29 -5.15 -7.10
CA GLY A 75 -5.90 -5.79 -5.84
C GLY A 75 -4.51 -6.45 -5.92
N CYS A 76 -3.61 -5.84 -6.69
CA CYS A 76 -2.27 -6.34 -6.97
C CYS A 76 -1.18 -5.70 -6.10
N GLY A 77 -1.58 -4.98 -5.05
CA GLY A 77 -0.67 -4.22 -4.19
C GLY A 77 -0.07 -3.01 -4.91
N GLY A 78 -0.84 -2.35 -5.79
CA GLY A 78 -0.42 -1.15 -6.50
C GLY A 78 0.49 -1.38 -7.72
N PHE A 79 0.76 -2.63 -8.12
CA PHE A 79 1.56 -2.94 -9.30
C PHE A 79 1.01 -2.33 -10.60
N CYS A 80 -0.32 -2.32 -10.75
CA CYS A 80 -1.01 -1.70 -11.89
C CYS A 80 -1.26 -0.19 -11.71
N GLY A 81 -0.69 0.42 -10.66
CA GLY A 81 -0.93 1.80 -10.28
C GLY A 81 -2.08 1.98 -9.28
N LEU A 82 -2.09 3.15 -8.64
CA LEU A 82 -3.11 3.56 -7.67
C LEU A 82 -3.82 4.81 -8.16
N THR A 83 -5.14 4.85 -7.98
CA THR A 83 -5.91 6.09 -8.11
C THR A 83 -6.02 6.75 -6.74
N TRP A 84 -5.55 7.99 -6.63
CA TRP A 84 -5.56 8.74 -5.38
C TRP A 84 -6.76 9.68 -5.29
N PHE A 85 -7.33 9.78 -4.10
CA PHE A 85 -8.45 10.64 -3.77
C PHE A 85 -8.09 11.46 -2.53
N ASP A 86 -8.29 12.78 -2.63
CA ASP A 86 -7.97 13.69 -1.54
C ASP A 86 -9.05 13.68 -0.44
N GLU A 87 -8.84 14.48 0.61
CA GLU A 87 -9.77 14.56 1.74
C GLU A 87 -11.17 15.03 1.30
N ALA A 88 -11.26 15.91 0.31
CA ALA A 88 -12.53 16.42 -0.18
C ALA A 88 -13.28 15.37 -1.00
N ASP A 89 -12.57 14.60 -1.83
CA ASP A 89 -13.12 13.45 -2.55
C ASP A 89 -13.67 12.40 -1.59
N VAL A 90 -12.88 12.01 -0.60
CA VAL A 90 -13.27 10.97 0.37
C VAL A 90 -14.39 11.46 1.30
N ALA A 91 -14.42 12.75 1.66
CA ALA A 91 -15.54 13.33 2.39
C ALA A 91 -16.85 13.25 1.58
N ARG A 92 -16.80 13.49 0.25
CA ARG A 92 -17.96 13.29 -0.64
C ARG A 92 -18.37 11.82 -0.71
N MET A 93 -17.42 10.89 -0.77
CA MET A 93 -17.71 9.45 -0.69
C MET A 93 -18.43 9.13 0.62
N ALA A 94 -17.90 9.56 1.76
CA ALA A 94 -18.48 9.30 3.08
C ALA A 94 -19.90 9.90 3.23
N ALA A 95 -20.14 11.07 2.65
CA ALA A 95 -21.45 11.70 2.61
C ALA A 95 -22.47 10.90 1.78
N SER A 96 -22.02 10.20 0.73
CA SER A 96 -22.87 9.34 -0.11
C SER A 96 -23.33 8.05 0.61
N GLY A 97 -22.64 7.65 1.68
CA GLY A 97 -22.99 6.45 2.44
C GLY A 97 -21.79 5.61 2.85
N ARG A 98 -22.07 4.36 3.22
CA ARG A 98 -21.07 3.35 3.57
C ARG A 98 -20.58 2.66 2.29
N PRO A 99 -19.29 2.31 2.17
CA PRO A 99 -18.82 1.48 1.07
C PRO A 99 -19.46 0.08 1.14
N THR A 100 -19.78 -0.47 -0.02
CA THR A 100 -20.15 -1.89 -0.17
C THR A 100 -18.90 -2.67 -0.51
N ILE A 101 -18.50 -3.59 0.38
CA ILE A 101 -17.30 -4.41 0.21
C ILE A 101 -17.75 -5.82 -0.19
N ARG A 102 -17.46 -6.24 -1.41
CA ARG A 102 -17.93 -7.54 -1.93
C ARG A 102 -16.90 -8.64 -1.69
N ARG A 103 -17.26 -9.60 -0.84
CA ARG A 103 -16.43 -10.78 -0.51
C ARG A 103 -17.17 -12.06 -0.85
N THR A 104 -16.97 -12.57 -2.05
CA THR A 104 -17.60 -13.80 -2.56
C THR A 104 -16.57 -14.73 -3.18
N LYS A 105 -16.97 -15.94 -3.57
CA LYS A 105 -16.09 -16.86 -4.31
C LYS A 105 -15.60 -16.31 -5.66
N ARG A 106 -16.27 -15.30 -6.24
CA ARG A 106 -16.00 -14.75 -7.58
C ARG A 106 -15.48 -13.31 -7.55
N ALA A 107 -15.42 -12.68 -6.38
CA ALA A 107 -15.06 -11.29 -6.23
C ALA A 107 -14.52 -11.05 -4.83
N HIS A 108 -13.43 -10.30 -4.74
CA HIS A 108 -12.81 -9.94 -3.48
C HIS A 108 -12.61 -8.42 -3.45
N GLY A 109 -13.03 -7.82 -2.36
CA GLY A 109 -12.80 -6.43 -2.03
C GLY A 109 -12.37 -6.30 -0.58
N SER A 110 -11.46 -5.38 -0.32
CA SER A 110 -10.94 -5.05 1.00
C SER A 110 -10.73 -3.54 1.12
N ILE A 111 -10.76 -3.08 2.37
CA ILE A 111 -10.27 -1.75 2.72
C ILE A 111 -9.34 -1.96 3.89
N SER A 112 -8.14 -1.38 3.82
CA SER A 112 -7.12 -1.40 4.86
C SER A 112 -6.79 0.01 5.30
N GLU A 113 -6.56 0.19 6.59
CA GLU A 113 -6.16 1.45 7.19
C GLU A 113 -4.64 1.54 7.29
N TYR A 114 -4.11 2.65 6.82
CA TYR A 114 -2.72 3.04 6.97
C TYR A 114 -2.63 4.34 7.75
N ARG A 115 -1.65 4.46 8.65
CA ARG A 115 -1.45 5.63 9.50
C ARG A 115 -0.07 6.23 9.33
N SER A 116 -0.01 7.55 9.32
CA SER A 116 1.23 8.31 9.47
C SER A 116 1.58 8.54 10.94
N ASP A 117 2.80 8.98 11.21
CA ASP A 117 3.27 9.32 12.56
C ASP A 117 2.48 10.48 13.20
N ASP A 118 1.92 11.39 12.38
CA ASP A 118 1.07 12.49 12.84
C ASP A 118 -0.41 12.12 12.93
N GLY A 119 -0.77 10.85 12.77
CA GLY A 119 -2.12 10.32 12.98
C GLY A 119 -3.07 10.48 11.80
N ARG A 120 -2.60 10.90 10.62
CA ARG A 120 -3.41 10.95 9.40
C ARG A 120 -3.67 9.54 8.88
N ILE A 121 -4.78 9.38 8.18
CA ILE A 121 -5.25 8.08 7.69
C ILE A 121 -5.26 8.08 6.16
N VAL A 122 -4.71 7.00 5.59
CA VAL A 122 -4.95 6.56 4.22
C VAL A 122 -5.82 5.31 4.27
N LEU A 123 -6.90 5.30 3.50
CA LEU A 123 -7.69 4.11 3.21
C LEU A 123 -7.17 3.49 1.92
N LEU A 124 -6.50 2.35 2.00
CA LEU A 124 -6.17 1.55 0.82
C LEU A 124 -7.39 0.68 0.49
N VAL A 125 -8.00 0.94 -0.65
CA VAL A 125 -9.17 0.23 -1.17
C VAL A 125 -8.73 -0.69 -2.28
N GLU A 126 -9.03 -1.98 -2.18
CA GLU A 126 -8.60 -2.97 -3.16
C GLU A 126 -9.78 -3.76 -3.71
N GLY A 127 -9.77 -3.99 -5.03
CA GLY A 127 -10.71 -4.88 -5.71
C GLY A 127 -12.17 -4.39 -5.71
N ASP A 128 -13.10 -5.34 -5.50
CA ASP A 128 -14.56 -5.14 -5.65
C ASP A 128 -15.15 -4.41 -4.43
N VAL A 129 -14.86 -3.12 -4.34
CA VAL A 129 -15.41 -2.17 -3.38
C VAL A 129 -16.13 -1.06 -4.15
N ARG A 130 -17.36 -0.75 -3.72
CA ARG A 130 -18.13 0.38 -4.27
C ARG A 130 -18.36 1.43 -3.21
N TRP A 131 -18.10 2.69 -3.53
CA TRP A 131 -18.35 3.80 -2.62
C TRP A 131 -18.78 5.03 -3.40
N GLY A 132 -20.08 5.34 -3.31
CA GLY A 132 -20.69 6.36 -4.16
C GLY A 132 -20.48 6.03 -5.65
N GLU A 133 -20.06 7.02 -6.42
CA GLU A 133 -19.76 6.90 -7.85
C GLU A 133 -18.24 6.78 -8.13
N PHE A 134 -17.42 6.67 -7.09
CA PHE A 134 -15.96 6.84 -7.18
C PHE A 134 -15.21 5.54 -7.44
N PHE A 135 -15.68 4.44 -6.85
CA PHE A 135 -15.15 3.09 -7.08
C PHE A 135 -16.21 2.28 -7.84
N ALA A 136 -15.80 1.62 -8.91
CA ALA A 136 -16.69 0.88 -9.82
C ALA A 136 -16.45 -0.63 -9.76
#